data_AF-A0A377DWQ2-F1
#
_entry.id   AF-A0A377DWQ2-F1
#
_cell.length_a   1.000
_cell.length_b   1.000
_cell.length_c   1.000
_cell.angle_alpha   90.00
_cell.angle_beta   90.00
_cell.angle_gamma   90.00
#
_symmetry.space_group_name_H-M   'P 1'
#
loop_
_entity.id
_entity.type
_entity.pdbx_description
1 polymer ?
#
loop_
_entity_poly.entity_id
_entity_poly.type
_entity_poly.pdbx_seq_one_letter_code
_entity_poly.pdbx_strand_id
1 'polypeptide(L)'
;MSSVDILVPDLPESVADATVATWHKKPGDAVVRDEVLVEIETDKVVLEVPASADGILDAVLEDEGTTVTSRQILGRLREGNSAGKETSAKSEEKASTPAQRQQASLEEQNNDALSPAIRRLLAEHNLDASAIKGTGVGGRLTREDVEKHLAKAPAKESAPAAAAPAAQPALAARSEKRVPMTRLRKRVAERLLEAKKLHRHADHVQRSQHEADYGSA
;
A
#
# COMPACT_ATOMS: atom_id res chain seq x y z
N MET A 1 16.14 -17.56 -24.66
CA MET A 1 15.25 -16.86 -23.71
C MET A 1 15.48 -15.39 -23.92
N SER A 2 14.46 -14.66 -24.35
CA SER A 2 14.59 -13.23 -24.66
C SER A 2 14.37 -12.45 -23.36
N SER A 3 15.40 -11.73 -22.92
CA SER A 3 15.29 -10.77 -21.82
C SER A 3 15.18 -9.37 -22.41
N VAL A 4 14.17 -8.63 -21.98
CA VAL A 4 13.94 -7.23 -22.32
C VAL A 4 14.39 -6.37 -21.16
N ASP A 5 15.18 -5.35 -21.45
CA ASP A 5 15.58 -4.38 -20.45
C ASP A 5 14.45 -3.35 -20.24
N ILE A 6 14.09 -3.13 -18.98
CA ILE A 6 13.14 -2.09 -18.58
C ILE A 6 13.95 -0.80 -18.43
N LEU A 7 13.68 0.18 -19.27
CA LEU A 7 14.42 1.44 -19.33
C LEU A 7 13.61 2.59 -18.73
N VAL A 8 14.31 3.56 -18.16
CA VAL A 8 13.73 4.86 -17.79
C VAL A 8 13.26 5.57 -19.07
N PRO A 9 12.02 6.09 -19.12
CA PRO A 9 11.51 6.83 -20.28
C PRO A 9 12.29 8.11 -20.53
N ASP A 10 12.11 8.69 -21.71
CA ASP A 10 12.75 9.96 -22.06
C ASP A 10 12.23 11.08 -21.14
N LEU A 11 13.13 11.64 -20.33
CA LEU A 11 12.81 12.76 -19.44
C LEU A 11 12.74 14.07 -20.25
N PRO A 12 11.89 15.04 -19.85
CA PRO A 12 11.88 16.36 -20.46
C PRO A 12 13.25 17.05 -20.36
N GLU A 13 13.65 17.85 -21.36
CA GLU A 13 14.97 18.52 -21.39
C GLU A 13 15.32 19.30 -20.11
N SER A 14 14.30 19.81 -19.40
CA SER A 14 14.50 20.52 -18.13
C SER A 14 14.79 19.63 -16.91
N VAL A 15 14.83 18.30 -17.05
CA VAL A 15 15.01 17.34 -15.95
C VAL A 15 16.09 16.31 -16.34
N ALA A 16 17.25 16.37 -15.69
CA ALA A 16 18.38 15.49 -15.98
C ALA A 16 18.33 14.15 -15.21
N ASP A 17 17.69 14.14 -14.04
CA ASP A 17 17.64 13.01 -13.11
C ASP A 17 16.21 12.75 -12.64
N ALA A 18 15.90 11.47 -12.39
CA ALA A 18 14.63 11.04 -11.85
C ALA A 18 14.86 10.04 -10.70
N THR A 19 13.93 9.93 -9.76
CA THR A 19 14.05 9.00 -8.62
C THR A 19 12.95 7.95 -8.68
N VAL A 20 13.33 6.69 -8.49
CA VAL A 20 12.38 5.59 -8.36
C VAL A 20 11.52 5.82 -7.11
N ALA A 21 10.22 5.99 -7.28
CA ALA A 21 9.29 6.31 -6.18
C ALA A 21 8.73 5.04 -5.53
N THR A 22 8.01 4.22 -6.29
CA THR A 22 7.35 3.02 -5.78
C THR A 22 7.32 1.93 -6.84
N TRP A 23 7.74 0.72 -6.47
CA TRP A 23 7.63 -0.46 -7.31
C TRP A 23 6.29 -1.15 -7.08
N HIS A 24 5.53 -1.36 -8.15
CA HIS A 24 4.24 -2.06 -8.09
C HIS A 24 4.40 -3.57 -8.30
N LYS A 25 5.54 -4.01 -8.84
CA LYS A 25 5.85 -5.42 -9.15
C LYS A 25 7.15 -5.84 -8.48
N LYS A 26 7.18 -7.09 -7.98
CA LYS A 26 8.37 -7.68 -7.37
C LYS A 26 9.06 -8.64 -8.33
N PRO A 27 10.37 -8.91 -8.17
CA PRO A 27 11.05 -9.96 -8.92
C PRO A 27 10.31 -11.29 -8.75
N GLY A 28 9.97 -11.92 -9.87
CA GLY A 28 9.20 -13.16 -9.95
C GLY A 28 7.71 -12.97 -10.24
N ASP A 29 7.18 -11.75 -10.20
CA ASP A 29 5.78 -11.48 -10.52
C ASP A 29 5.52 -11.53 -12.03
N ALA A 30 4.36 -12.04 -12.40
CA ALA A 30 3.85 -11.96 -13.77
C ALA A 30 3.44 -10.52 -14.09
N VAL A 31 3.84 -10.06 -15.27
CA VAL A 31 3.53 -8.73 -15.80
C VAL A 31 2.92 -8.87 -17.18
N VAL A 32 1.92 -8.03 -17.45
CA VAL A 32 1.27 -7.93 -18.75
C VAL A 32 1.83 -6.72 -19.49
N ARG A 33 1.87 -6.76 -20.82
CA ARG A 33 2.21 -5.59 -21.64
C ARG A 33 1.32 -4.40 -21.24
N ASP A 34 1.91 -3.21 -21.22
CA ASP A 34 1.28 -1.94 -20.84
C ASP A 34 0.88 -1.84 -19.35
N GLU A 35 1.22 -2.83 -18.52
CA GLU A 35 1.03 -2.76 -17.07
C GLU A 35 2.09 -1.88 -16.42
N VAL A 36 1.70 -1.04 -15.44
CA VAL A 36 2.60 -0.14 -14.72
C VAL A 36 3.51 -0.94 -13.80
N LEU A 37 4.82 -0.88 -14.03
CA LEU A 37 5.82 -1.60 -13.24
C LEU A 37 6.33 -0.77 -12.07
N VAL A 38 6.64 0.50 -12.34
CA VAL A 38 7.30 1.41 -11.41
C VAL A 38 6.91 2.85 -11.68
N GLU A 39 6.75 3.60 -10.60
CA GLU A 39 6.56 5.04 -10.63
C GLU A 39 7.89 5.74 -10.41
N ILE A 40 8.16 6.77 -11.20
CA ILE A 40 9.36 7.59 -11.11
C ILE A 40 8.93 9.04 -10.85
N GLU A 41 9.49 9.63 -9.79
CA GLU A 41 9.24 11.02 -9.41
C GLU A 41 10.36 11.93 -9.93
N THR A 42 9.96 13.00 -10.63
CA THR A 42 10.84 14.13 -11.00
C THR A 42 10.48 15.37 -10.19
N ASP A 43 11.20 16.49 -10.39
CA ASP A 43 10.92 17.78 -9.72
C ASP A 43 9.48 18.29 -9.89
N LYS A 44 8.85 17.93 -11.00
CA LYS A 44 7.60 18.57 -11.43
C LYS A 44 6.49 17.59 -11.74
N VAL A 45 6.84 16.36 -12.12
CA VAL A 45 5.87 15.38 -12.61
C VAL A 45 6.26 13.98 -12.13
N VAL A 46 5.27 13.17 -11.77
CA VAL A 46 5.45 11.73 -11.57
C VAL A 46 5.15 11.04 -12.89
N LEU A 47 6.06 10.19 -13.35
CA LEU A 47 5.93 9.43 -14.58
C LEU A 47 5.84 7.94 -14.25
N GLU A 48 5.00 7.23 -14.97
CA GLU A 48 4.83 5.78 -14.86
C GLU A 48 5.62 5.09 -15.97
N VAL A 49 6.29 3.98 -15.64
CA VAL A 49 6.99 3.14 -16.62
C VAL A 49 6.17 1.88 -16.88
N PRO A 50 5.54 1.75 -18.07
CA PRO A 50 4.80 0.56 -18.45
C PRO A 50 5.72 -0.58 -18.89
N ALA A 51 5.20 -1.81 -18.82
CA ALA A 51 5.89 -2.99 -19.33
C ALA A 51 5.84 -3.06 -20.87
N SER A 52 6.99 -3.26 -21.51
CA SER A 52 7.09 -3.39 -22.98
C SER A 52 6.53 -4.72 -23.52
N ALA A 53 6.47 -5.76 -22.69
CA ALA A 53 6.08 -7.11 -23.09
C ALA A 53 5.41 -7.89 -21.95
N ASP A 54 4.73 -8.97 -22.32
CA ASP A 54 4.17 -9.94 -21.39
C ASP A 54 5.27 -10.88 -20.88
N GLY A 55 5.36 -11.08 -19.57
CA GLY A 55 6.44 -11.89 -19.01
C GLY A 55 6.49 -11.97 -17.49
N ILE A 56 7.68 -12.26 -16.99
CA ILE A 56 7.97 -12.32 -15.55
C ILE A 56 9.12 -11.37 -15.26
N LEU A 57 8.96 -10.50 -14.24
CA LEU A 57 10.02 -9.61 -13.80
C LEU A 57 11.18 -10.44 -13.24
N ASP A 58 12.34 -10.42 -13.88
CA ASP A 58 13.44 -11.31 -13.53
C ASP A 58 14.24 -10.76 -12.34
N ALA A 59 14.65 -9.50 -12.45
CA ALA A 59 15.39 -8.80 -11.39
C ALA A 59 15.18 -7.28 -11.49
N VAL A 60 15.12 -6.64 -10.33
CA VAL A 60 15.18 -5.18 -10.16
C VAL A 60 16.64 -4.80 -9.88
N LEU A 61 17.18 -3.88 -10.67
CA LEU A 61 18.55 -3.38 -10.52
C LEU A 61 18.61 -2.09 -9.70
N GLU A 62 17.54 -1.28 -9.78
CA GLU A 62 17.43 0.02 -9.12
C GLU A 62 16.26 0.01 -8.13
N ASP A 63 16.57 0.03 -6.84
CA ASP A 63 15.58 0.00 -5.76
C ASP A 63 14.87 1.35 -5.58
N GLU A 64 13.77 1.34 -4.82
CA GLU A 64 13.04 2.55 -4.41
C GLU A 64 13.96 3.57 -3.75
N GLY A 65 13.85 4.83 -4.17
CA GLY A 65 14.67 5.94 -3.71
C GLY A 65 15.97 6.15 -4.48
N THR A 66 16.32 5.26 -5.41
CA THR A 66 17.55 5.39 -6.20
C THR A 66 17.38 6.42 -7.31
N THR A 67 18.44 7.18 -7.60
CA THR A 67 18.46 8.21 -8.64
C THR A 67 18.95 7.61 -9.96
N VAL A 68 18.16 7.79 -11.01
CA VAL A 68 18.36 7.21 -12.34
C VAL A 68 18.33 8.30 -13.41
N THR A 69 18.99 8.03 -14.53
CA THR A 69 19.09 8.92 -15.70
C THR A 69 18.21 8.42 -16.86
N SER A 70 17.91 9.28 -17.83
CA SER A 70 17.15 8.90 -19.02
C SER A 70 17.77 7.69 -19.71
N ARG A 71 16.92 6.72 -20.11
CA ARG A 71 17.34 5.45 -20.75
C ARG A 71 18.25 4.55 -19.92
N GLN A 72 18.37 4.79 -18.61
CA GLN A 72 19.04 3.86 -17.70
C GLN A 72 18.20 2.59 -17.50
N ILE A 73 18.87 1.46 -17.28
CA ILE A 73 18.22 0.17 -17.03
C ILE A 73 17.74 0.10 -15.57
N LEU A 74 16.45 -0.12 -15.37
CA LEU A 74 15.82 -0.29 -14.05
C LEU A 74 15.75 -1.75 -13.62
N GLY A 75 15.59 -2.65 -14.59
CA GLY A 75 15.39 -4.07 -14.34
C GLY A 75 15.37 -4.88 -15.62
N ARG A 76 15.32 -6.21 -15.48
CA ARG A 76 15.20 -7.14 -16.59
C ARG A 76 13.86 -7.85 -16.54
N LEU A 77 13.18 -7.84 -17.67
CA LEU A 77 11.95 -8.57 -17.90
C LEU A 77 12.26 -9.82 -18.73
N ARG A 78 11.84 -10.99 -18.28
CA ARG A 78 11.93 -12.20 -19.11
C ARG A 78 10.67 -12.31 -19.96
N GLU A 79 10.82 -12.19 -21.27
CA GLU A 79 9.74 -12.49 -22.21
C GLU A 79 9.52 -13.99 -22.21
N GLY A 80 8.33 -14.38 -21.78
CA GLY A 80 7.94 -15.76 -21.65
C GLY A 80 6.46 -15.76 -21.41
N ASN A 81 5.74 -16.34 -22.38
CA ASN A 81 4.29 -16.55 -22.34
C ASN A 81 3.85 -16.77 -20.89
N SER A 82 3.08 -15.83 -20.35
CA SER A 82 2.30 -16.03 -19.12
C SER A 82 1.14 -17.00 -19.45
N ALA A 83 1.46 -18.14 -20.07
CA ALA A 83 0.60 -19.30 -20.06
C ALA A 83 0.80 -19.94 -18.71
N GLY A 84 -0.26 -19.82 -17.92
CA GLY A 84 -0.66 -20.70 -16.84
C GLY A 84 0.41 -21.66 -16.34
N LYS A 85 0.79 -21.47 -15.08
CA LYS A 85 1.24 -22.60 -14.26
C LYS A 85 0.06 -23.55 -14.04
N GLU A 86 -0.33 -24.29 -15.08
CA GLU A 86 -0.89 -25.63 -14.91
C GLU A 86 0.23 -26.49 -14.34
N THR A 87 0.03 -26.97 -13.12
CA THR A 87 0.92 -27.96 -12.54
C THR A 87 0.31 -29.32 -12.88
N SER A 88 0.86 -29.98 -13.90
CA SER A 88 0.61 -31.40 -14.18
C SER A 88 1.92 -32.10 -14.52
N ALA A 89 2.36 -32.96 -13.59
CA ALA A 89 3.18 -34.16 -13.76
C ALA A 89 2.92 -35.01 -12.48
N LYS A 90 2.21 -36.16 -12.46
CA LYS A 90 2.36 -37.47 -13.17
C LYS A 90 3.73 -38.09 -12.84
N SER A 91 3.92 -39.32 -12.35
CA SER A 91 3.17 -40.55 -11.97
C SER A 91 4.12 -41.38 -11.06
N GLU A 92 3.71 -42.22 -10.11
CA GLU A 92 3.56 -43.70 -10.19
C GLU A 92 3.13 -44.19 -8.79
N GLU A 93 1.95 -44.77 -8.60
CA GLU A 93 1.63 -46.21 -8.68
C GLU A 93 1.94 -47.03 -7.41
N LYS A 94 0.90 -47.28 -6.60
CA LYS A 94 0.65 -48.62 -6.05
C LYS A 94 -0.83 -48.79 -5.69
N ALA A 95 -1.43 -49.81 -6.29
CA ALA A 95 -2.79 -50.26 -6.06
C ALA A 95 -3.00 -50.83 -4.64
N SER A 96 -4.20 -50.64 -4.08
CA SER A 96 -5.03 -51.68 -3.44
C SER A 96 -6.38 -51.10 -2.97
N THR A 97 -7.43 -51.51 -3.68
CA THR A 97 -8.84 -51.82 -3.34
C THR A 97 -9.40 -51.51 -1.93
N PRO A 98 -10.73 -51.20 -1.83
CA PRO A 98 -11.33 -50.36 -0.79
C PRO A 98 -11.92 -51.14 0.40
N ALA A 99 -12.36 -50.37 1.39
CA ALA A 99 -13.09 -50.75 2.60
C ALA A 99 -12.23 -51.20 3.79
N GLN A 100 -12.02 -50.28 4.74
CA GLN A 100 -12.82 -50.24 5.99
C GLN A 100 -12.05 -49.45 7.06
N ARG A 101 -12.83 -48.68 7.85
CA ARG A 101 -12.57 -48.27 9.24
C ARG A 101 -12.08 -46.83 9.46
N GLN A 102 -13.10 -45.96 9.49
CA GLN A 102 -13.49 -45.12 10.63
C GLN A 102 -12.42 -44.26 11.33
N GLN A 103 -12.73 -42.96 11.29
CA GLN A 103 -12.54 -41.94 12.34
C GLN A 103 -11.09 -41.52 12.65
N ALA A 104 -10.70 -40.39 12.06
CA ALA A 104 -9.82 -39.43 12.69
C ALA A 104 -10.13 -38.01 12.17
N SER A 105 -10.58 -37.16 13.11
CA SER A 105 -10.61 -35.69 13.12
C SER A 105 -11.18 -34.91 11.94
N LEU A 106 -12.42 -34.46 12.13
CA LEU A 106 -12.94 -33.21 11.62
C LEU A 106 -12.29 -32.04 12.40
N GLU A 107 -11.00 -31.78 12.18
CA GLU A 107 -10.32 -30.62 12.78
C GLU A 107 -9.40 -29.92 11.77
N GLU A 108 -9.98 -29.48 10.65
CA GLU A 108 -9.36 -28.44 9.82
C GLU A 108 -10.37 -27.30 9.62
N GLN A 109 -10.65 -26.63 10.75
CA GLN A 109 -10.88 -25.20 10.89
C GLN A 109 -11.23 -24.43 9.60
N ASN A 110 -12.47 -24.61 9.14
CA ASN A 110 -13.50 -23.61 8.77
C ASN A 110 -13.06 -22.23 8.24
N ASN A 111 -11.92 -22.12 7.59
CA ASN A 111 -11.40 -20.85 7.10
C ASN A 111 -11.69 -20.65 5.61
N ASP A 112 -11.85 -21.70 4.81
CA ASP A 112 -12.11 -21.55 3.36
C ASP A 112 -13.54 -21.02 3.05
N ALA A 113 -14.45 -21.13 4.03
CA ALA A 113 -15.78 -20.54 3.95
C ALA A 113 -15.78 -19.02 4.24
N LEU A 114 -14.73 -18.46 4.87
CA LEU A 114 -14.72 -17.08 5.35
C LEU A 114 -13.98 -16.16 4.37
N SER A 115 -14.68 -15.17 3.82
CA SER A 115 -14.07 -14.15 2.96
C SER A 115 -13.05 -13.29 3.76
N PRO A 116 -11.99 -12.76 3.12
CA PRO A 116 -10.94 -12.00 3.81
C PRO A 116 -11.44 -10.78 4.59
N ALA A 117 -12.52 -10.13 4.13
CA ALA A 117 -13.14 -9.00 4.81
C ALA A 117 -13.85 -9.41 6.11
N ILE A 118 -14.52 -10.56 6.11
CA ILE A 118 -15.20 -11.09 7.29
C ILE A 118 -14.18 -11.55 8.33
N ARG A 119 -13.07 -12.15 7.88
CA ARG A 119 -11.99 -12.57 8.77
C ARG A 119 -11.34 -11.38 9.50
N ARG A 120 -11.21 -10.22 8.83
CA ARG A 120 -10.79 -8.97 9.48
C ARG A 120 -11.82 -8.47 10.50
N LEU A 121 -13.10 -8.44 10.15
CA LEU A 121 -14.16 -7.98 11.06
C LEU A 121 -14.33 -8.87 12.31
N LEU A 122 -14.20 -10.19 12.15
CA LEU A 122 -14.24 -11.12 13.27
C LEU A 122 -13.04 -10.92 14.21
N ALA A 123 -11.84 -10.69 13.66
CA ALA A 123 -10.64 -10.43 14.45
C ALA A 123 -10.71 -9.09 15.21
N GLU A 124 -11.24 -8.04 14.58
CA GLU A 124 -11.40 -6.72 15.21
C GLU A 124 -12.40 -6.75 16.37
N HIS A 125 -13.48 -7.51 16.24
CA HIS A 125 -14.52 -7.62 17.25
C HIS A 125 -14.37 -8.82 18.19
N ASN A 126 -13.26 -9.58 18.07
CA ASN A 126 -12.99 -10.82 18.83
C ASN A 126 -14.18 -11.80 18.79
N LEU A 127 -14.83 -11.91 17.63
CA LEU A 127 -15.98 -12.78 17.41
C LEU A 127 -15.54 -14.09 16.77
N ASP A 128 -16.14 -15.20 17.22
CA ASP A 128 -15.89 -16.51 16.63
C ASP A 128 -16.84 -16.78 15.46
N ALA A 129 -16.31 -17.32 14.36
CA ALA A 129 -17.06 -17.67 13.17
C ALA A 129 -18.12 -18.75 13.43
N SER A 130 -17.88 -19.61 14.43
CA SER A 130 -18.79 -20.69 14.83
C SER A 130 -20.05 -20.18 15.53
N ALA A 131 -20.01 -18.98 16.11
CA ALA A 131 -21.12 -18.39 16.87
C ALA A 131 -22.13 -17.65 15.98
N ILE A 132 -21.75 -17.33 14.74
CA ILE A 132 -22.56 -16.52 13.83
C ILE A 132 -23.15 -17.44 12.76
N LYS A 133 -24.48 -17.50 12.69
CA LYS A 133 -25.20 -18.27 11.67
C LYS A 133 -25.10 -17.55 10.32
N GLY A 134 -24.30 -18.09 9.40
CA GLY A 134 -24.20 -17.58 8.03
C GLY A 134 -25.48 -17.81 7.24
N THR A 135 -26.02 -16.75 6.64
CA THR A 135 -27.23 -16.81 5.80
C THR A 135 -26.93 -16.74 4.30
N GLY A 136 -25.65 -16.69 3.91
CA GLY A 136 -25.22 -16.68 2.51
C GLY A 136 -25.43 -18.01 1.78
N VAL A 137 -25.38 -17.95 0.45
CA VAL A 137 -25.48 -19.12 -0.44
C VAL A 137 -24.46 -20.19 -0.05
N GLY A 138 -24.94 -21.41 0.21
CA GLY A 138 -24.10 -22.52 0.66
C GLY A 138 -23.65 -22.44 2.13
N GLY A 139 -24.33 -21.67 2.98
CA GLY A 139 -24.01 -21.56 4.42
C GLY A 139 -22.84 -20.60 4.71
N ARG A 140 -22.50 -19.73 3.76
CA ARG A 140 -21.41 -18.76 3.90
C ARG A 140 -21.80 -17.62 4.83
N LEU A 141 -20.86 -17.19 5.66
CA LEU A 141 -21.02 -16.01 6.50
C LEU A 141 -20.97 -14.74 5.63
N THR A 142 -21.86 -13.78 5.88
CA THR A 142 -21.89 -12.49 5.18
C THR A 142 -21.56 -11.34 6.14
N ARG A 143 -21.21 -10.17 5.57
CA ARG A 143 -20.95 -8.96 6.38
C ARG A 143 -22.15 -8.59 7.24
N GLU A 144 -23.36 -8.70 6.69
CA GLU A 144 -24.60 -8.41 7.41
C GLU A 144 -24.83 -9.35 8.60
N ASP A 145 -24.41 -10.61 8.52
CA ASP A 145 -24.57 -11.57 9.63
C ASP A 145 -23.70 -11.19 10.83
N VAL A 146 -22.47 -10.71 10.57
CA VAL A 146 -21.55 -10.21 11.61
C VAL A 146 -22.10 -8.94 12.25
N GLU A 147 -22.58 -7.99 11.44
CA GLU A 147 -23.14 -6.72 11.91
C GLU A 147 -24.45 -6.93 12.69
N LYS A 148 -25.34 -7.83 12.24
CA LYS A 148 -26.57 -8.18 12.97
C LYS A 148 -26.25 -8.88 14.29
N HIS A 149 -25.21 -9.72 14.34
CA HIS A 149 -24.77 -10.34 15.59
C HIS A 149 -24.16 -9.32 16.55
N LEU A 150 -23.41 -8.34 16.04
CA LEU A 150 -22.89 -7.22 16.82
C LEU A 150 -24.02 -6.33 17.38
N ALA A 151 -25.05 -6.07 16.57
CA ALA A 151 -26.21 -5.28 16.98
C ALA A 151 -27.14 -6.03 17.96
N LYS A 152 -27.13 -7.37 17.95
CA LYS A 152 -27.98 -8.22 18.79
C LYS A 152 -27.29 -8.70 20.07
N ALA A 153 -25.99 -8.47 20.23
CA ALA A 153 -25.30 -8.75 21.47
C ALA A 153 -25.90 -7.88 22.59
N PRO A 154 -26.47 -8.47 23.66
CA PRO A 154 -26.94 -7.70 24.80
C PRO A 154 -25.72 -7.04 25.43
N ALA A 155 -25.76 -5.70 25.54
CA ALA A 155 -24.82 -4.92 26.31
C ALA A 155 -24.67 -5.58 27.67
N LYS A 156 -23.50 -6.20 27.91
CA LYS A 156 -23.20 -6.79 29.21
C LYS A 156 -23.00 -5.64 30.18
N GLU A 157 -24.07 -5.40 30.89
CA GLU A 157 -24.24 -4.52 32.02
C GLU A 157 -23.10 -4.71 33.02
N SER A 158 -22.32 -3.66 33.21
CA SER A 158 -21.36 -3.52 34.31
C SER A 158 -21.83 -2.38 35.20
N ALA A 159 -22.26 -2.71 36.42
CA ALA A 159 -22.48 -1.78 37.52
C ALA A 159 -22.01 -2.42 38.84
N PRO A 160 -21.63 -1.67 39.91
CA PRO A 160 -21.28 -0.25 39.98
C PRO A 160 -19.93 0.08 40.68
N ALA A 161 -19.44 1.28 40.37
CA ALA A 161 -18.58 2.22 41.11
C ALA A 161 -17.76 1.75 42.34
N ALA A 162 -16.43 1.76 42.16
CA ALA A 162 -15.47 2.11 43.21
C ALA A 162 -14.82 3.47 42.84
N ALA A 163 -14.79 4.38 43.80
CA ALA A 163 -14.37 5.77 43.65
C ALA A 163 -12.87 5.91 43.30
N ALA A 164 -12.58 6.70 42.26
CA ALA A 164 -11.25 7.23 41.97
C ALA A 164 -11.38 8.61 41.27
N PRO A 165 -10.42 9.52 41.48
CA PRO A 165 -10.62 10.98 41.38
C PRO A 165 -10.75 11.51 39.96
N ALA A 166 -11.34 12.71 39.87
CA ALA A 166 -11.70 13.46 38.66
C ALA A 166 -10.77 13.25 37.45
N ALA A 167 -11.36 12.68 36.39
CA ALA A 167 -10.74 12.57 35.08
C ALA A 167 -10.50 13.97 34.49
N GLN A 168 -9.24 14.34 34.36
CA GLN A 168 -8.82 15.34 33.38
C GLN A 168 -9.15 14.79 31.98
N PRO A 169 -9.52 15.63 31.00
CA PRO A 169 -9.73 15.15 29.64
C PRO A 169 -8.40 14.61 29.11
N ALA A 170 -8.26 13.29 29.11
CA ALA A 170 -7.19 12.61 28.40
C ALA A 170 -7.39 12.92 26.92
N LEU A 171 -6.61 13.87 26.41
CA LEU A 171 -6.39 14.03 24.98
C LEU A 171 -5.91 12.66 24.49
N ALA A 172 -6.85 11.89 23.94
CA ALA A 172 -6.61 10.56 23.43
C ALA A 172 -5.38 10.64 22.53
N ALA A 173 -4.37 9.85 22.87
CA ALA A 173 -3.07 9.81 22.20
C ALA A 173 -3.28 9.51 20.72
N ARG A 174 -3.43 10.56 19.91
CA ARG A 174 -3.43 10.46 18.46
C ARG A 174 -2.01 10.11 18.07
N SER A 175 -1.80 8.87 17.65
CA SER A 175 -0.48 8.38 17.25
C SER A 175 0.03 9.22 16.08
N GLU A 176 1.06 10.02 16.34
CA GLU A 176 1.74 10.80 15.31
C GLU A 176 2.73 9.90 14.58
N LYS A 177 2.49 9.62 13.29
CA LYS A 177 3.42 8.89 12.44
C LYS A 177 4.21 9.89 11.60
N ARG A 178 5.53 9.97 11.81
CA ARG A 178 6.42 10.76 10.96
C ARG A 178 6.59 10.06 9.62
N VAL A 179 6.20 10.74 8.55
CA VAL A 179 6.43 10.31 7.16
C VAL A 179 7.49 11.22 6.57
N PRO A 180 8.58 10.68 5.99
CA PRO A 180 9.59 11.50 5.32
C PRO A 180 8.98 12.25 4.13
N MET A 181 9.46 13.47 3.86
CA MET A 181 8.98 14.26 2.72
C MET A 181 9.52 13.70 1.41
N THR A 182 8.64 13.60 0.40
CA THR A 182 9.05 13.29 -0.99
C THR A 182 9.88 14.44 -1.57
N ARG A 183 10.63 14.20 -2.65
CA ARG A 183 11.50 15.21 -3.27
C ARG A 183 10.68 16.41 -3.77
N LEU A 184 9.53 16.16 -4.40
CA LEU A 184 8.59 17.19 -4.84
C LEU A 184 8.10 18.04 -3.66
N ARG A 185 7.61 17.40 -2.58
CA ARG A 185 7.12 18.14 -1.40
C ARG A 185 8.20 18.99 -0.76
N LYS A 186 9.43 18.46 -0.67
CA LYS A 186 10.57 19.19 -0.13
C LYS A 186 10.91 20.42 -0.98
N ARG A 187 11.01 20.28 -2.31
CA ARG A 187 11.32 21.40 -3.20
C ARG A 187 10.22 22.45 -3.28
N VAL A 188 8.95 22.03 -3.26
CA VAL A 188 7.81 22.96 -3.15
C VAL A 188 7.89 23.74 -1.84
N ALA A 189 8.18 23.08 -0.72
CA ALA A 189 8.33 23.75 0.57
C ALA A 189 9.51 24.75 0.58
N GLU A 190 10.65 24.40 -0.01
CA GLU A 190 11.81 25.29 -0.16
C GLU A 190 11.46 26.55 -0.96
N ARG A 191 10.85 26.40 -2.15
CA ARG A 191 10.43 27.54 -2.98
C ARG A 191 9.39 28.43 -2.30
N LEU A 192 8.42 27.83 -1.60
CA LEU A 192 7.42 28.60 -0.84
C LEU A 192 8.05 29.40 0.30
N LEU A 193 9.05 28.82 0.97
CA LEU A 193 9.75 29.47 2.07
C LEU A 193 10.65 30.61 1.55
N GLU A 194 11.33 30.43 0.43
CA GLU A 194 12.09 31.48 -0.26
C GLU A 194 11.19 32.63 -0.69
N ALA A 195 10.06 32.35 -1.34
CA ALA A 195 9.10 33.38 -1.75
C ALA A 195 8.59 34.19 -0.55
N LYS A 196 8.28 33.52 0.57
CA LYS A 196 7.86 34.18 1.81
C LYS A 196 8.96 35.05 2.42
N LYS A 197 10.22 34.60 2.37
CA LYS A 197 11.37 35.40 2.84
C LYS A 197 11.57 36.63 1.97
N LEU A 198 11.52 36.48 0.65
CA LEU A 198 11.67 37.59 -0.29
C LEU A 198 10.56 38.63 -0.11
N HIS A 199 9.31 38.20 0.02
CA HIS A 199 8.19 39.10 0.25
C HIS A 199 8.32 39.87 1.58
N ARG A 200 8.63 39.18 2.69
CA ARG A 200 8.85 39.85 3.99
C ARG A 200 10.00 40.84 3.95
N HIS A 201 11.08 40.51 3.23
CA HIS A 201 12.23 41.40 3.08
C HIS A 201 11.87 42.64 2.24
N ALA A 202 11.11 42.46 1.15
CA ALA A 202 10.62 43.57 0.34
C ALA A 202 9.73 44.51 1.16
N ASP A 203 8.80 43.97 1.95
CA ASP A 203 7.93 44.76 2.83
C ASP A 203 8.74 45.53 3.89
N HIS A 204 9.77 44.91 4.46
CA HIS A 204 10.60 45.56 5.48
C HIS A 204 11.42 46.71 4.89
N VAL A 205 11.97 46.53 3.69
CA VAL A 205 12.74 47.56 2.97
C VAL A 205 11.85 48.72 2.53
N GLN A 206 10.64 48.44 2.02
CA GLN A 206 9.67 49.49 1.66
C GLN A 206 9.20 50.28 2.88
N ARG A 207 8.98 49.62 4.02
CA ARG A 207 8.62 50.31 5.27
C ARG A 207 9.76 51.18 5.79
N SER A 208 11.01 50.72 5.75
CA SER A 208 12.15 51.50 6.21
C SER A 208 12.44 52.71 5.31
N GLN A 209 12.24 52.58 4.00
CA GLN A 209 12.38 53.70 3.05
C GLN A 209 11.27 54.73 3.26
N HIS A 210 10.03 54.30 3.48
CA HIS A 210 8.92 55.20 3.81
C HIS A 210 9.13 55.94 5.15
N GLU A 211 9.71 55.29 6.17
CA GLU A 211 10.08 55.95 7.43
C GLU A 211 11.26 56.93 7.27
N ALA A 212 12.24 56.62 6.42
CA ALA A 212 13.34 57.53 6.14
C ALA A 212 12.89 58.78 5.36
N ASP A 213 11.96 58.63 4.42
CA ASP A 213 11.47 59.73 3.58
C ASP A 213 10.43 60.63 4.30
N TYR A 214 9.68 60.10 5.28
CA TYR A 214 8.60 60.84 5.96
C TYR A 214 8.77 61.02 7.49
N GLY A 215 9.78 60.41 8.10
CA GLY A 215 9.97 60.38 9.57
C GLY A 215 10.87 61.48 10.15
N SER A 216 11.47 62.34 9.34
CA SER A 216 12.25 63.49 9.83
C SER A 216 11.39 64.76 9.81
N ALA A 217 10.59 64.95 10.86
CA ALA A 217 9.90 66.20 11.19
C ALA A 217 10.05 66.49 12.69
#